data_AF-X1RN96-F1
#
_entry.id   AF-X1RN96-F1
#
_cell.length_a   1.000
_cell.length_b   1.000
_cell.length_c   1.000
_cell.angle_alpha   90.00
_cell.angle_beta   90.00
_cell.angle_gamma   90.00
#
_symmetry.space_group_name_H-M   'P 1'
#
loop_
_entity.id
_entity.type
_entity.pdbx_description
1 polymer ?
#
loop_
_entity_poly.entity_id
_entity_poly.type
_entity_poly.pdbx_seq_one_letter_code
_entity_poly.pdbx_strand_id
1 'polypeptide(L)'
;MSNIIKTYEPDNSLKKGYFSIFKEIFSEIRKNRWLTYQLFKRDFFAMYKQSFFGVFWALIIPLVSVGTFIILNQSGIFTFGDIEVPYPIYAVLGMAFWQLFSTG
;
A
#
# COMPACT_ATOMS: atom_id res chain seq x y z
N MET A 1 -17.09 36.51 -30.36
CA MET A 1 -17.04 35.34 -29.46
C MET A 1 -15.94 34.41 -29.98
N SER A 2 -14.75 34.41 -29.37
CA SER A 2 -13.62 33.57 -29.83
C SER A 2 -13.83 32.11 -29.39
N ASN A 3 -13.87 31.18 -30.35
CA ASN A 3 -13.97 29.75 -30.05
C ASN A 3 -12.63 29.22 -29.54
N ILE A 4 -12.62 28.64 -28.33
CA ILE A 4 -11.46 27.94 -27.78
C ILE A 4 -11.49 26.51 -28.33
N ILE A 5 -10.63 26.22 -29.31
CA ILE A 5 -10.50 24.87 -29.89
C ILE A 5 -9.53 24.08 -29.00
N LYS A 6 -10.02 23.01 -28.37
CA LYS A 6 -9.17 22.03 -27.66
C LYS A 6 -8.82 20.89 -28.60
N THR A 7 -7.59 20.88 -29.11
CA THR A 7 -7.06 19.77 -29.92
C THR A 7 -6.41 18.74 -29.00
N TYR A 8 -6.90 17.50 -29.06
CA TYR A 8 -6.32 16.36 -28.34
C TYR A 8 -5.32 15.66 -29.26
N GLU A 9 -4.05 15.62 -28.87
CA GLU A 9 -2.98 14.98 -29.64
C GLU A 9 -2.43 13.77 -28.85
N PRO A 10 -2.26 12.59 -29.49
CA PRO A 10 -1.98 11.34 -28.78
C PRO A 10 -0.64 11.29 -28.02
N ASP A 11 0.29 12.23 -28.20
CA ASP A 11 1.59 12.26 -27.50
C ASP A 11 1.93 13.59 -26.82
N ASN A 12 0.93 14.46 -26.63
CA ASN A 12 1.15 15.78 -26.04
C ASN A 12 1.78 15.68 -24.63
N SER A 13 1.40 14.66 -23.86
CA SER A 13 1.94 14.43 -22.52
C SER A 13 3.45 14.17 -22.54
N LEU A 14 3.95 13.36 -23.49
CA LEU A 14 5.38 13.03 -23.59
C LEU A 14 6.21 14.24 -24.05
N LYS A 15 5.66 15.09 -24.91
CA LYS A 15 6.31 16.31 -25.41
C LYS A 15 6.49 17.39 -24.33
N LYS A 16 5.61 17.43 -23.32
CA LYS A 16 5.65 18.39 -22.20
C LYS A 16 6.74 18.13 -21.16
N GLY A 17 7.36 16.94 -21.18
CA GLY A 17 8.39 16.51 -20.24
C GLY A 17 7.83 16.00 -18.90
N TYR A 18 8.53 15.03 -18.30
CA TYR A 18 8.05 14.26 -17.13
C TYR A 18 7.60 15.13 -15.95
N PHE A 19 8.37 16.17 -15.59
CA PHE A 19 8.03 17.06 -14.47
C PHE A 19 6.71 17.81 -14.66
N SER A 20 6.41 18.23 -15.90
CA SER A 20 5.15 18.92 -16.20
C SER A 20 3.97 17.96 -16.04
N ILE A 21 4.12 16.70 -16.47
CA ILE A 21 3.09 15.67 -16.34
C ILE A 21 2.77 15.41 -14.87
N PHE A 22 3.77 15.20 -14.01
CA PHE A 22 3.54 14.97 -12.58
C PHE A 22 2.81 16.14 -11.91
N LYS A 23 3.16 17.38 -12.27
CA LYS A 23 2.48 18.58 -11.78
C LYS A 23 1.03 18.66 -12.27
N GLU A 24 0.78 18.32 -13.53
CA GLU A 24 -0.55 18.30 -14.14
C GLU A 24 -1.43 17.23 -13.48
N ILE A 25 -0.92 16.01 -13.28
CA ILE A 25 -1.59 14.92 -12.55
C ILE A 25 -1.97 15.36 -11.13
N PHE A 26 -1.03 15.91 -10.36
CA PHE A 26 -1.31 16.33 -8.98
C PHE A 26 -2.35 17.46 -8.94
N SER A 27 -2.27 18.41 -9.89
CA SER A 27 -3.26 19.47 -10.07
C SER A 27 -4.64 18.88 -10.40
N GLU A 28 -4.74 17.91 -11.30
CA GLU A 28 -6.02 17.27 -11.67
C GLU A 28 -6.64 16.49 -10.51
N ILE A 29 -5.85 15.72 -9.76
CA ILE A 29 -6.29 15.02 -8.55
C ILE A 29 -6.85 16.04 -7.53
N ARG A 30 -6.16 17.18 -7.35
CA ARG A 30 -6.60 18.23 -6.42
C ARG A 30 -7.81 19.02 -6.92
N LYS A 31 -8.02 19.15 -8.23
CA LYS A 31 -9.21 19.78 -8.81
C LYS A 31 -10.43 18.85 -8.73
N ASN A 32 -10.22 17.55 -8.98
CA ASN A 32 -11.28 16.55 -9.08
C ASN A 32 -11.41 15.68 -7.82
N ARG A 33 -11.16 16.25 -6.63
CA ARG A 33 -11.13 15.51 -5.35
C ARG A 33 -12.38 14.70 -5.07
N TRP A 34 -13.54 15.20 -5.48
CA TRP A 34 -14.81 14.48 -5.31
C TRP A 34 -14.85 13.18 -6.12
N LEU A 35 -14.45 13.24 -7.40
CA LEU A 35 -14.38 12.06 -8.26
C LEU A 35 -13.31 11.09 -7.76
N THR A 36 -12.12 11.60 -7.42
CA THR A 36 -11.04 10.78 -6.86
C THR A 36 -11.49 10.06 -5.59
N TYR A 37 -12.20 10.75 -4.70
CA TYR A 37 -12.73 10.13 -3.49
C TYR A 37 -13.79 9.08 -3.78
N GLN A 38 -14.68 9.33 -4.74
CA GLN A 38 -15.72 8.37 -5.13
C GLN A 38 -15.11 7.09 -5.72
N LEU A 39 -14.07 7.23 -6.57
CA LEU A 39 -13.31 6.11 -7.12
C LEU A 39 -12.56 5.35 -6.03
N PHE A 40 -11.84 6.06 -5.16
CA PHE A 40 -11.16 5.46 -4.01
C PHE A 40 -12.13 4.65 -3.14
N LYS A 41 -13.28 5.24 -2.80
CA LYS A 41 -14.32 4.59 -2.03
C LYS A 41 -14.78 3.31 -2.71
N ARG A 42 -15.13 3.37 -4.00
CA ARG A 42 -15.58 2.22 -4.78
C ARG A 42 -14.53 1.11 -4.77
N ASP A 43 -13.28 1.44 -5.08
CA ASP A 43 -12.20 0.46 -5.22
C ASP A 43 -11.86 -0.16 -3.86
N PHE A 44 -11.84 0.65 -2.79
CA PHE A 44 -11.73 0.18 -1.41
C PHE A 44 -12.84 -0.84 -1.11
N PHE A 45 -14.11 -0.46 -1.23
CA PHE A 45 -15.22 -1.37 -0.94
C PHE A 45 -15.24 -2.62 -1.83
N ALA A 46 -14.81 -2.52 -3.09
CA ALA A 46 -14.71 -3.68 -3.98
C ALA A 46 -13.67 -4.70 -3.46
N MET A 47 -12.51 -4.23 -3.00
CA MET A 47 -11.46 -5.07 -2.41
C MET A 47 -11.94 -5.81 -1.16
N TYR A 48 -12.71 -5.16 -0.28
CA TYR A 48 -13.24 -5.80 0.94
C TYR A 48 -14.48 -6.67 0.66
N LYS A 49 -15.31 -6.35 -0.34
CA LYS A 49 -16.50 -7.14 -0.68
C LYS A 49 -16.16 -8.50 -1.30
N GLN A 50 -15.07 -8.59 -2.06
CA GLN A 50 -14.64 -9.86 -2.66
C GLN A 50 -13.97 -10.79 -1.64
N SER A 51 -13.57 -10.26 -0.47
CA SER A 51 -12.82 -11.01 0.53
C SER A 51 -13.64 -11.21 1.81
N PHE A 52 -14.57 -12.17 1.78
CA PHE A 52 -15.31 -12.63 2.96
C PHE A 52 -14.40 -13.09 4.11
N PHE A 53 -13.14 -13.40 3.82
CA PHE A 53 -12.12 -13.86 4.76
C PHE A 53 -10.77 -13.12 4.64
N GLY A 54 -10.62 -12.14 3.74
CA GLY A 54 -9.32 -11.63 3.31
C GLY A 54 -8.52 -10.86 4.35
N VAL A 55 -9.11 -9.81 4.92
CA VAL A 55 -8.43 -8.99 5.96
C VAL A 55 -8.10 -9.85 7.17
N PHE A 56 -9.00 -10.76 7.51
CA PHE A 56 -8.84 -11.67 8.63
C PHE A 56 -7.68 -12.66 8.37
N TRP A 57 -7.57 -13.20 7.15
CA TRP A 57 -6.46 -14.05 6.74
C TRP A 57 -5.12 -13.34 6.65
N ALA A 58 -5.11 -12.07 6.20
CA ALA A 58 -3.90 -11.25 6.15
C ALA A 58 -3.30 -10.99 7.54
N LEU A 59 -4.11 -11.03 8.61
CA LEU A 59 -3.66 -10.91 10.00
C LEU A 59 -3.25 -12.24 10.62
N ILE A 60 -3.88 -13.36 10.22
CA ILE A 60 -3.55 -14.70 10.74
C ILE A 60 -2.11 -15.10 10.38
N ILE A 61 -1.66 -14.86 9.15
CA ILE A 61 -0.32 -15.23 8.68
C ILE A 61 0.81 -14.61 9.55
N PRO A 62 0.85 -13.29 9.77
CA PRO A 62 1.86 -12.68 10.63
C PRO A 62 1.70 -13.08 12.10
N LEU A 63 0.47 -13.26 12.62
CA LEU A 63 0.25 -13.73 13.99
C LEU A 63 0.82 -15.14 14.22
N VAL A 64 0.61 -16.06 13.28
CA VAL A 64 1.17 -17.43 13.35
C VAL A 64 2.69 -17.39 13.26
N SER A 65 3.26 -16.52 12.42
CA SER A 65 4.71 -16.35 12.29
C SER A 65 5.33 -15.82 13.59
N VAL A 66 4.74 -14.79 14.18
CA VAL A 66 5.18 -14.20 15.45
C VAL A 66 5.01 -15.20 16.60
N GLY A 67 3.89 -15.92 16.65
CA GLY A 67 3.65 -16.98 17.62
C GLY A 67 4.70 -18.09 17.54
N THR A 68 5.07 -18.51 16.33
CA THR A 68 6.14 -19.49 16.09
C THR A 68 7.47 -19.01 16.67
N PHE A 69 7.83 -17.76 16.42
CA PHE A 69 9.07 -17.16 16.93
C PHE A 69 9.07 -16.96 18.46
N ILE A 70 7.93 -16.65 19.06
CA ILE A 70 7.78 -16.59 20.53
C ILE A 70 7.98 -17.98 21.15
N ILE A 71 7.37 -19.02 20.58
CA ILE A 71 7.52 -20.40 21.06
C ILE A 71 8.97 -20.87 20.93
N LEU A 72 9.65 -20.53 19.84
CA LEU A 72 11.08 -20.84 19.63
C LEU A 72 12.01 -20.08 20.59
N ASN A 73 11.64 -18.86 21.00
CA ASN A 73 12.38 -18.11 22.01
C ASN A 73 12.19 -18.76 23.41
N GLN A 74 10.94 -19.11 23.77
CA GLN A 74 10.65 -19.79 25.03
C GLN A 74 11.25 -21.20 25.15
N SER A 75 11.45 -21.91 24.03
CA SER A 75 12.05 -23.26 24.04
C SER A 75 13.58 -23.24 24.25
N GLY A 76 14.20 -22.06 24.36
CA GLY A 76 15.62 -21.92 24.68
C GLY A 76 16.58 -22.32 23.56
N ILE A 77 16.08 -22.57 22.35
CA ILE A 77 16.88 -22.98 21.18
C ILE A 77 17.56 -21.77 20.52
N PHE A 78 17.02 -20.56 20.71
CA PHE A 78 17.58 -19.30 20.21
C PHE A 78 17.82 -18.31 21.35
N THR A 79 19.03 -18.31 21.91
CA THR A 79 19.52 -17.22 22.76
C THR A 79 19.92 -16.05 21.86
N PHE A 80 18.98 -15.18 21.54
CA PHE A 80 19.35 -13.85 21.05
C PHE A 80 20.08 -13.16 22.21
N GLY A 81 21.41 -13.02 22.10
CA GLY A 81 22.21 -12.31 23.12
C GLY A 81 21.66 -10.90 23.36
N ASP A 82 21.83 -10.37 24.57
CA ASP A 82 21.28 -9.12 25.11
C ASP A 82 20.85 -8.09 24.03
N ILE A 83 19.64 -8.27 23.51
CA ILE A 83 18.98 -7.27 22.67
C ILE A 83 18.07 -6.47 23.59
N GLU A 84 18.24 -5.15 23.62
CA GLU A 84 17.34 -4.22 24.34
C GLU A 84 15.88 -4.33 23.86
N VAL A 85 15.65 -4.93 22.68
CA VAL A 85 14.34 -4.99 22.02
C VAL A 85 13.89 -6.43 21.84
N PRO A 86 12.67 -6.80 22.31
CA PRO A 86 12.12 -8.14 22.10
C PRO A 86 12.07 -8.53 20.62
N TYR A 87 12.66 -9.69 20.27
CA TYR A 87 12.63 -10.28 18.92
C TYR A 87 11.25 -10.31 18.23
N PRO A 88 10.12 -10.53 18.93
CA PRO A 88 8.79 -10.45 18.33
C PRO A 88 8.49 -9.11 17.65
N ILE A 89 9.01 -8.00 18.19
CA ILE A 89 8.80 -6.65 17.60
C ILE A 89 9.53 -6.57 16.25
N TYR A 90 10.75 -7.08 16.18
CA TYR A 90 11.52 -7.12 14.94
C TYR A 90 10.85 -7.99 13.87
N ALA A 91 10.35 -9.17 14.26
CA ALA A 91 9.64 -10.08 13.37
C ALA A 91 8.33 -9.48 12.85
N VAL A 92 7.53 -8.83 13.72
CA VAL A 92 6.30 -8.13 13.31
C VAL A 92 6.61 -7.02 12.30
N LEU A 93 7.63 -6.20 12.56
CA LEU A 93 8.01 -5.11 11.66
C LEU A 93 8.51 -5.62 10.31
N GLY A 94 9.38 -6.64 10.31
CA GLY A 94 9.87 -7.26 9.09
C GLY A 94 8.75 -7.88 8.25
N MET A 95 7.81 -8.58 8.90
CA MET A 95 6.63 -9.15 8.23
C MET A 95 5.69 -8.06 7.71
N ALA A 96 5.48 -6.97 8.45
CA ALA A 96 4.66 -5.85 7.99
C ALA A 96 5.29 -5.19 6.76
N PHE A 97 6.61 -4.96 6.76
CA PHE A 97 7.33 -4.46 5.59
C PHE A 97 7.22 -5.41 4.41
N TRP A 98 7.45 -6.71 4.62
CA TRP A 98 7.33 -7.71 3.56
C TRP A 98 5.92 -7.74 2.95
N GLN A 99 4.89 -7.68 3.79
CA GLN A 99 3.50 -7.72 3.35
C GLN A 99 3.12 -6.54 2.45
N LEU A 100 3.70 -5.35 2.72
CA LEU A 100 3.49 -4.16 1.90
C LEU A 100 3.98 -4.34 0.46
N PHE A 101 5.03 -5.14 0.25
CA PHE A 101 5.57 -5.40 -1.10
C PHE A 101 5.00 -6.66 -1.75
N SER A 102 4.60 -7.67 -0.96
CA SER A 102 4.09 -8.94 -1.48
C SER A 102 2.63 -8.91 -1.92
N THR A 103 1.83 -8.01 -1.32
CA THR A 103 0.37 -7.92 -1.54
C THR A 103 -0.01 -6.70 -2.40
N GLY A 104 0.99 -5.97 -2.92
CA GLY A 104 0.81 -4.80 -3.79
C GLY A 104 0.61 -5.14 -5.25
#